data_AF-H5SK26-F1
#
_entry.id   AF-H5SK26-F1
#
_cell.length_a   1.000
_cell.length_b   1.000
_cell.length_c   1.000
_cell.angle_alpha   90.00
_cell.angle_beta   90.00
_cell.angle_gamma   90.00
#
_symmetry.space_group_name_H-M   'P 1'
#
loop_
_entity.id
_entity.type
_entity.pdbx_description
1 polymer ?
#
loop_
_entity_poly.entity_id
_entity_poly.type
_entity_poly.pdbx_seq_one_letter_code
_entity_poly.pdbx_strand_id
1 'polypeptide(L)' 'EIRPRKDQPFYHLLAENGDHHYIAYVSEQNLEPDTSGEPVEHPQIGEFFREWRGDRYVPRERVHH' A
#
# COMPACT_ATOMS: atom_id res chain seq x y z
N GLU A 1 10.58 21.30 12.65
CA GLU A 1 10.82 19.86 12.82
C GLU A 1 9.56 19.22 13.40
N ILE A 2 8.74 18.63 12.53
CA ILE A 2 7.44 18.07 12.93
C ILE A 2 7.71 16.63 13.35
N ARG A 3 7.64 16.35 14.66
CA ARG A 3 7.75 14.97 15.13
C ARG A 3 6.47 14.22 14.74
N PRO A 4 6.59 13.01 14.16
CA PRO A 4 5.42 12.21 13.88
C PRO A 4 4.63 11.90 15.16
N ARG A 5 3.30 11.81 15.08
CA ARG A 5 2.49 11.51 16.26
C ARG A 5 2.87 10.10 16.76
N LYS A 6 3.05 9.98 18.07
CA LYS A 6 3.57 8.73 18.68
C LYS A 6 2.67 7.51 18.46
N ASP A 7 1.36 7.71 18.43
CA ASP A 7 0.37 6.62 18.40
C ASP A 7 -0.21 6.36 17.00
N GLN A 8 0.44 6.90 15.96
CA GLN A 8 -0.06 6.73 14.60
C GLN A 8 0.31 5.37 14.00
N PRO A 9 -0.56 4.81 13.14
CA PRO A 9 -0.25 3.57 12.47
C PRO A 9 0.89 3.74 11.45
N PHE A 10 1.56 2.63 11.23
CA PHE A 10 2.55 2.47 10.16
C PHE A 10 2.07 1.42 9.19
N TYR A 11 2.38 1.65 7.92
CA TYR A 11 1.92 0.83 6.81
C TYR A 11 3.10 0.32 6.00
N HIS A 12 2.99 -0.93 5.56
CA HIS A 12 3.82 -1.43 4.47
C HIS A 12 3.09 -1.10 3.16
N LEU A 13 3.77 -0.37 2.28
CA LEU A 13 3.26 -0.03 0.97
C LEU A 13 3.95 -0.89 -0.08
N LEU A 14 3.18 -1.40 -1.02
CA LEU A 14 3.69 -1.84 -2.31
C LEU A 14 3.69 -0.59 -3.20
N ALA A 15 4.86 -0.10 -3.58
CA ALA A 15 5.03 1.16 -4.29
C ALA A 15 5.74 0.95 -5.62
N GLU A 16 5.44 1.83 -6.57
CA GLU A 16 6.10 1.91 -7.87
C GLU A 16 6.71 3.30 -8.08
N ASN A 17 7.76 3.37 -8.90
CA ASN A 17 8.34 4.63 -9.37
C ASN A 17 8.92 4.42 -10.77
N GLY A 18 8.19 4.88 -11.78
CA GLY A 18 8.53 4.60 -13.18
C GLY A 18 8.61 3.09 -13.39
N ASP A 19 9.77 2.59 -13.81
CA ASP A 19 9.97 1.17 -14.13
C ASP A 19 10.32 0.31 -12.89
N HIS A 20 10.33 0.87 -11.69
CA HIS A 20 10.79 0.20 -10.47
C HIS A 20 9.65 -0.06 -9.47
N HIS A 21 9.75 -1.20 -8.79
CA HIS A 21 8.81 -1.65 -7.77
C HIS A 21 9.55 -1.88 -6.45
N TYR A 22 8.98 -1.44 -5.33
CA TYR A 22 9.59 -1.61 -4.01
C TYR A 22 8.56 -1.64 -2.88
N ILE A 23 8.96 -2.23 -1.75
CA ILE A 23 8.19 -2.19 -0.51
C ILE A 23 8.72 -1.07 0.36
N ALA A 24 7.85 -0.14 0.77
CA ALA A 24 8.16 0.93 1.69
C ALA A 24 7.51 0.70 3.05
N TYR A 25 8.11 1.26 4.10
CA TYR A 25 7.51 1.34 5.42
C TYR A 25 7.35 2.80 5.80
N VAL A 26 6.11 3.24 5.99
CA VAL A 26 5.79 4.66 6.13
C VAL A 26 4.72 4.87 7.20
N SER A 27 4.77 6.00 7.87
CA SER A 27 3.74 6.39 8.81
C SER A 27 2.56 7.07 8.13
N GLU A 28 1.36 6.95 8.71
CA GLU A 28 0.12 7.53 8.17
C GLU A 28 0.23 9.00 7.76
N GLN A 29 0.93 9.83 8.53
CA GLN A 29 1.08 11.26 8.25
C GLN A 29 1.81 11.60 6.95
N ASN A 30 2.57 10.65 6.40
CA ASN A 30 3.28 10.81 5.13
C ASN A 30 2.50 10.16 3.97
N LEU A 31 1.24 9.76 4.19
CA LEU A 31 0.37 9.25 3.15
C LEU A 31 -0.53 10.36 2.63
N GLU A 32 -0.69 10.39 1.32
CA GLU A 32 -1.69 11.20 0.64
C GLU A 32 -2.70 10.28 -0.05
N PRO A 33 -4.00 10.65 -0.09
CA PRO A 33 -4.99 9.89 -0.83
C PRO A 33 -4.63 9.84 -2.30
N ASP A 34 -4.61 8.63 -2.87
CA ASP A 34 -4.54 8.50 -4.32
C ASP A 34 -5.85 9.01 -4.95
N THR A 35 -5.71 9.79 -6.02
CA THR A 35 -6.82 10.36 -6.79
C THR A 35 -6.77 9.94 -8.27
N SER A 36 -5.77 9.15 -8.68
CA SER A 36 -5.66 8.62 -10.03
C SER A 36 -6.74 7.59 -10.34
N GLY A 37 -7.07 6.74 -9.35
CA GLY A 37 -7.97 5.60 -9.55
C GLY A 37 -7.35 4.48 -10.40
N GLU A 38 -6.05 4.56 -10.66
CA GLU A 38 -5.31 3.56 -11.41
C GLU A 38 -4.84 2.45 -10.46
N PRO A 39 -4.88 1.18 -10.90
CA PRO A 39 -4.30 0.11 -10.12
C PRO A 39 -2.77 0.28 -10.09
N VAL A 40 -2.18 0.10 -8.92
CA VAL A 40 -0.73 -0.07 -8.76
C VAL A 40 -0.30 -1.35 -9.49
N GLU A 41 0.77 -1.25 -10.26
CA GLU A 41 1.49 -2.38 -10.81
C GLU A 41 2.56 -2.75 -9.78
N HIS A 42 2.51 -3.97 -9.23
CA HIS A 42 3.58 -4.47 -8.36
C HIS A 42 3.60 -5.99 -8.41
N PRO A 43 4.75 -6.64 -8.60
CA PRO A 43 4.83 -8.10 -8.79
C PRO A 43 4.23 -8.89 -7.63
N GLN A 44 4.31 -8.34 -6.41
CA GLN A 44 3.77 -8.97 -5.20
C GLN A 44 2.30 -8.65 -4.90
N ILE A 45 1.60 -7.83 -5.70
CA ILE A 45 0.18 -7.51 -5.44
C ILE A 45 -0.67 -8.78 -5.36
N GLY A 46 -0.43 -9.76 -6.26
CA GLY A 46 -1.17 -11.03 -6.26
C GLY A 46 -0.89 -11.93 -5.06
N GLU A 47 0.17 -11.67 -4.28
CA GLU A 47 0.45 -12.39 -3.04
C GLU A 47 -0.50 -11.93 -1.92
N PHE A 48 -0.76 -10.62 -1.85
CA PHE A 48 -1.55 -10.00 -0.77
C PHE A 48 -3.02 -9.75 -1.14
N PHE A 49 -3.31 -9.51 -2.41
CA PHE A 49 -4.63 -9.10 -2.90
C PHE A 49 -5.16 -10.05 -3.96
N ARG A 50 -6.47 -10.30 -3.93
CA ARG A 50 -7.15 -11.20 -4.85
C ARG A 50 -7.59 -10.48 -6.13
N GLU A 51 -8.10 -9.26 -5.98
CA GLU A 51 -8.79 -8.54 -7.06
C GLU A 51 -8.77 -7.02 -6.81
N TRP A 52 -8.73 -6.23 -7.88
CA TRP A 52 -8.96 -4.79 -7.88
C TRP A 52 -10.42 -4.47 -8.23
N ARG A 53 -11.09 -3.64 -7.42
CA ARG A 53 -12.52 -3.29 -7.59
C ARG A 53 -12.75 -1.90 -8.19
N GLY A 54 -11.71 -1.21 -8.64
CA GLY A 54 -11.78 0.16 -9.19
C GLY A 54 -11.48 1.25 -8.16
N ASP A 55 -11.75 0.99 -6.88
CA ASP A 55 -11.49 1.91 -5.76
C ASP A 55 -10.60 1.31 -4.67
N ARG A 56 -10.54 -0.03 -4.59
CA ARG A 56 -9.79 -0.75 -3.57
C ARG A 56 -9.38 -2.14 -4.02
N TYR A 57 -8.32 -2.63 -3.40
CA TYR A 57 -7.92 -4.04 -3.49
C TYR A 57 -8.65 -4.88 -2.46
N VAL A 58 -9.10 -6.07 -2.88
CA VAL A 58 -9.65 -7.07 -1.98
C VAL A 58 -8.49 -7.88 -1.39
N PRO A 59 -8.26 -7.84 -0.06
CA PRO A 59 -7.20 -8.64 0.55
C PRO A 59 -7.49 -10.12 0.36
N ARG A 60 -6.44 -10.92 0.15
CA ARG A 60 -6.56 -12.37 0.27
C ARG A 60 -6.79 -12.72 1.73
N GLU A 61 -7.72 -13.64 1.98
CA GLU A 61 -7.83 -14.28 3.29
C GLU A 61 -6.48 -14.91 3.60
N ARG A 62 -5.77 -14.37 4.60
CA ARG A 62 -4.58 -15.02 5.12
C ARG A 62 -5.07 -16.31 5.78
N VAL A 63 -4.79 -17.44 5.13
CA VAL A 63 -4.84 -18.73 5.82
C VAL A 63 -3.69 -18.68 6.82
N HIS A 64 -3.97 -18.20 8.02
CA HIS A 64 -3.05 -18.33 9.14
C HIS A 64 -2.77 -19.82 9.31
N HIS A 65 -1.53 -20.22 9.08
CA HIS A 65 -1.02 -21.52 9.50
C HIS A 65 -0.44 -21.38 10.91
#